data_AF-A0A1Q9V0S1-F1
#
_entry.id   AF-A0A1Q9V0S1-F1
#
_cell.length_a   1.000
_cell.length_b   1.000
_cell.length_c   1.000
_cell.angle_alpha   90.00
_cell.angle_beta   90.00
_cell.angle_gamma   90.00
#
_symmetry.space_group_name_H-M   'P 1'
#
loop_
_entity.id
_entity.type
_entity.pdbx_description
1 polymer ?
#
loop_
_entity_poly.entity_id
_entity_poly.type
_entity_poly.pdbx_seq_one_letter_code
_entity_poly.pdbx_strand_id
1 'polypeptide(L)'
;MAVLNIRVDDRVRDQLRELADDEGVTLSEFVRDRLMEAVVPVFEAEEEHGDQAAPDSMRLADRQVLSMLHRILARVLPEDANDDDGDHEYQLMRARILEEGFTGEYWYEVAGFRTELSKRDCRRVIDILQMFRILTYSVSHLEKEGTPVDEDLARVLEFQGFDFNDSLEGHMDDYVKFQMRDGDRWTELQPQIERTDGGNSHFPMLETYMRMLAEYRRIMDSRDRGSLGRHDYLLSAEELQQIRDARIHPSRRHESQD
;
A
#
# COMPACT_ATOMS: atom_id res chain seq x y z
N MET A 1 19.90 26.69 -2.06
CA MET A 1 18.55 26.10 -2.15
C MET A 1 17.83 26.74 -3.32
N ALA A 2 17.21 25.96 -4.20
CA ALA A 2 16.36 26.48 -5.26
C ALA A 2 14.96 26.77 -4.70
N VAL A 3 14.31 27.83 -5.18
CA VAL A 3 12.95 28.19 -4.77
C VAL A 3 11.98 27.69 -5.83
N LEU A 4 11.02 26.84 -5.42
CA LEU A 4 9.95 26.34 -6.27
C LEU A 4 8.68 27.15 -6.01
N ASN A 5 8.18 27.84 -7.05
CA ASN A 5 6.90 28.56 -6.98
C ASN A 5 5.80 27.67 -7.57
N ILE A 6 4.92 27.17 -6.71
CA ILE A 6 3.81 26.30 -7.10
C ILE A 6 2.53 27.13 -7.16
N ARG A 7 1.76 26.99 -8.24
CA ARG A 7 0.40 27.52 -8.34
C ARG A 7 -0.58 26.38 -8.12
N VAL A 8 -1.45 26.53 -7.14
CA VAL A 8 -2.57 25.64 -6.85
C VAL A 8 -3.85 26.47 -6.81
N ASP A 9 -5.00 25.85 -7.06
CA ASP A 9 -6.29 26.49 -6.86
C ASP A 9 -6.56 26.76 -5.37
N ASP A 10 -7.45 27.71 -5.10
CA ASP A 10 -7.73 28.17 -3.72
C ASP A 10 -8.23 27.03 -2.81
N ARG A 11 -9.00 26.08 -3.36
CA ARG A 11 -9.49 24.92 -2.61
C ARG A 11 -8.34 24.04 -2.12
N VAL A 12 -7.39 23.71 -3.01
CA VAL A 12 -6.22 22.91 -2.64
C VAL A 12 -5.34 23.66 -1.64
N ARG A 13 -5.14 24.96 -1.81
CA ARG A 13 -4.40 25.78 -0.84
C ARG A 13 -5.04 25.71 0.55
N ASP A 14 -6.36 25.85 0.62
CA ASP A 14 -7.08 25.91 1.88
C ASP A 14 -7.09 24.53 2.59
N GLN A 15 -7.18 23.43 1.84
CA GLN A 15 -7.02 22.07 2.39
C GLN A 15 -5.61 21.80 2.90
N LEU A 16 -4.58 22.21 2.15
CA LEU A 16 -3.19 22.06 2.61
C LEU A 16 -2.94 22.86 3.89
N ARG A 17 -3.64 23.99 4.06
CA ARG A 17 -3.55 24.80 5.25
C ARG A 17 -4.21 24.14 6.45
N GLU A 18 -5.39 23.58 6.27
CA GLU A 18 -6.08 22.81 7.32
C GLU A 18 -5.21 21.64 7.81
N LEU A 19 -4.62 20.88 6.89
CA LEU A 19 -3.71 19.79 7.22
C LEU A 19 -2.42 20.27 7.91
N ALA A 20 -1.89 21.43 7.52
CA ALA A 20 -0.72 22.01 8.17
C ALA A 20 -1.04 22.46 9.62
N ASP A 21 -2.22 23.05 9.81
CA ASP A 21 -2.71 23.49 11.13
C ASP A 21 -2.95 22.28 12.06
N ASP A 22 -3.48 21.17 11.54
CA ASP A 22 -3.64 19.90 12.28
C ASP A 22 -2.29 19.31 12.73
N GLU A 23 -1.24 19.45 11.91
CA GLU A 23 0.13 19.02 12.24
C GLU A 23 0.93 20.06 13.05
N GLY A 24 0.35 21.25 13.30
CA GLY A 24 0.98 22.33 14.07
C GLY A 24 2.19 22.98 13.39
N VAL A 25 2.26 22.91 12.06
CA VAL A 25 3.37 23.42 11.23
C VAL A 25 2.90 24.49 10.27
N THR A 26 3.81 25.29 9.70
CA THR A 26 3.40 26.28 8.69
C THR A 26 3.03 25.60 7.37
N LEU A 27 2.13 26.21 6.58
CA LEU A 27 1.76 25.71 5.25
C LEU A 27 2.99 25.46 4.35
N SER A 28 3.99 26.34 4.41
CA SER A 28 5.23 26.18 3.63
C SER A 28 6.08 25.01 4.12
N GLU A 29 6.16 24.77 5.42
CA GLU A 29 6.86 23.60 5.98
C GLU A 29 6.10 22.31 5.66
N PHE A 30 4.79 22.29 5.85
CA PHE A 30 3.95 21.16 5.48
C PHE A 30 4.12 20.80 4.00
N VAL A 31 3.96 21.77 3.09
CA VAL A 31 4.11 21.53 1.65
C VAL A 31 5.54 21.15 1.29
N ARG A 32 6.55 21.78 1.89
CA ARG A 32 7.96 21.40 1.69
C ARG A 32 8.20 19.98 2.17
N ASP A 33 7.72 19.59 3.34
CA ASP A 33 7.97 18.28 3.92
C ASP A 33 7.22 17.20 3.14
N ARG A 34 6.00 17.48 2.66
CA ARG A 34 5.29 16.61 1.71
C ARG A 34 6.00 16.52 0.35
N LEU A 35 6.58 17.61 -0.15
CA LEU A 35 7.38 17.61 -1.38
C LEU A 35 8.68 16.87 -1.18
N MET A 36 9.36 17.04 -0.06
CA MET A 36 10.57 16.29 0.28
C MET A 36 10.21 14.81 0.45
N GLU A 37 9.12 14.45 1.12
CA GLU A 37 8.60 13.07 1.19
C GLU A 37 8.23 12.51 -0.20
N ALA A 38 7.81 13.36 -1.14
CA ALA A 38 7.53 12.98 -2.52
C ALA A 38 8.78 12.95 -3.44
N VAL A 39 9.83 13.70 -3.10
CA VAL A 39 11.09 13.88 -3.88
C VAL A 39 12.27 13.09 -3.28
N VAL A 40 12.12 12.57 -2.05
CA VAL A 40 12.90 11.46 -1.48
C VAL A 40 12.41 10.16 -2.13
N PRO A 41 12.61 10.03 -3.46
CA PRO A 41 13.17 8.79 -3.98
C PRO A 41 14.49 9.01 -4.74
N VAL A 42 15.01 10.24 -4.90
CA VAL A 42 16.14 10.46 -5.82
C VAL A 42 17.53 10.31 -5.18
N PHE A 43 17.63 10.15 -3.85
CA PHE A 43 18.94 10.06 -3.17
C PHE A 43 19.07 9.02 -2.05
N GLU A 44 18.03 8.28 -1.74
CA GLU A 44 18.18 6.98 -1.08
C GLU A 44 18.06 5.94 -2.19
N ALA A 45 18.91 4.92 -2.18
CA ALA A 45 18.80 3.80 -3.11
C ALA A 45 17.33 3.36 -3.13
N GLU A 46 16.77 3.11 -4.31
CA GLU A 46 15.45 2.45 -4.42
C GLU A 46 15.47 1.30 -3.42
N GLU A 47 14.71 1.42 -2.32
CA GLU A 47 14.70 0.39 -1.29
C GLU A 47 14.14 -0.86 -1.96
N GLU A 48 15.02 -1.80 -2.28
CA GLU A 48 14.63 -3.07 -2.85
C GLU A 48 13.80 -3.76 -1.78
N HIS A 49 12.47 -3.80 -1.99
CA HIS A 49 11.58 -4.45 -1.05
C HIS A 49 11.86 -5.96 -1.03
N GLY A 50 11.92 -6.54 0.16
CA GLY A 50 12.33 -7.93 0.33
C GLY A 50 12.84 -8.15 1.74
N ASP A 51 13.78 -9.08 1.90
CA ASP A 51 14.39 -9.38 3.19
C ASP A 51 15.22 -8.20 3.70
N GLN A 52 14.94 -7.78 4.93
CA GLN A 52 15.67 -6.71 5.59
C GLN A 52 17.09 -7.18 5.93
N ALA A 53 18.09 -6.42 5.49
CA ALA A 53 19.47 -6.71 5.82
C ALA A 53 19.72 -6.62 7.33
N ALA A 54 20.56 -7.52 7.84
CA ALA A 54 21.00 -7.50 9.22
C ALA A 54 21.76 -6.20 9.55
N PRO A 55 21.52 -5.61 10.73
CA PRO A 55 22.26 -4.43 11.14
C PRO A 55 23.72 -4.80 11.44
N ASP A 56 24.67 -4.00 10.93
CA ASP A 56 26.11 -4.18 11.21
C ASP A 56 26.45 -4.03 12.70
N SER A 57 25.59 -3.35 13.46
CA SER A 57 25.73 -3.18 14.91
C SER A 57 24.40 -2.87 15.58
N MET A 58 24.33 -3.10 16.88
CA MET A 58 23.16 -2.76 17.72
C MET A 58 23.63 -1.98 18.95
N ARG A 59 22.75 -1.12 19.49
CA ARG A 59 23.05 -0.44 20.75
C ARG A 59 23.18 -1.50 21.86
N LEU A 60 24.06 -1.27 22.83
CA LEU A 60 24.26 -2.21 23.94
C LEU A 60 22.96 -2.50 24.71
N ALA A 61 22.11 -1.48 24.87
CA ALA A 61 20.80 -1.63 25.49
C ALA A 61 19.89 -2.57 24.70
N ASP A 62 19.86 -2.46 23.37
CA ASP A 62 19.05 -3.33 22.51
C ASP A 62 19.56 -4.78 22.58
N ARG A 63 20.88 -4.98 22.53
CA ARG A 63 21.52 -6.30 22.71
C ARG A 63 21.15 -6.93 24.05
N GLN A 64 21.20 -6.15 25.12
CA GLN A 64 20.84 -6.61 26.47
C GLN A 64 19.36 -6.98 26.55
N VAL A 65 18.47 -6.17 25.99
CA VAL A 65 17.03 -6.45 25.99
C VAL A 65 16.72 -7.72 25.19
N LEU A 66 17.25 -7.82 23.96
CA LEU A 66 17.04 -8.98 23.10
C LEU A 66 17.62 -10.26 23.72
N SER A 67 18.82 -10.21 24.31
CA SER A 67 19.41 -11.39 24.95
C SER A 67 18.59 -11.87 26.16
N MET A 68 18.05 -10.92 26.95
CA MET A 68 17.11 -11.26 28.02
C MET A 68 15.81 -11.88 27.49
N LEU A 69 15.26 -11.38 26.38
CA LEU A 69 14.06 -11.93 25.74
C LEU A 69 14.29 -13.39 25.29
N HIS A 70 15.40 -13.67 24.61
CA HIS A 70 15.75 -15.04 24.22
C HIS A 70 15.95 -15.97 25.42
N ARG A 71 16.59 -15.49 26.49
CA ARG A 71 16.71 -16.24 27.74
C ARG A 71 15.36 -16.52 28.39
N ILE A 72 14.41 -15.60 28.30
CA ILE A 72 13.04 -15.81 28.82
C ILE A 72 12.32 -16.83 27.95
N LEU A 73 12.36 -16.68 26.61
CA LEU A 73 11.76 -17.63 25.67
C LEU A 73 12.26 -19.06 25.92
N ALA A 74 13.58 -19.24 26.05
CA ALA A 74 14.16 -20.55 26.40
C ALA A 74 13.56 -21.17 27.68
N ARG A 75 13.05 -20.37 28.63
CA ARG A 75 12.46 -20.89 29.88
C ARG A 75 10.95 -21.10 29.82
N VAL A 76 10.25 -20.47 28.87
CA VAL A 76 8.78 -20.49 28.80
C VAL A 76 8.27 -21.31 27.62
N LEU A 77 9.11 -21.60 26.64
CA LEU A 77 8.76 -22.49 25.53
C LEU A 77 8.50 -23.91 26.05
N PRO A 78 7.46 -24.59 25.54
CA PRO A 78 7.27 -26.03 25.76
C PRO A 78 8.51 -26.84 25.38
N GLU A 79 8.77 -27.96 26.07
CA GLU A 79 9.94 -28.82 25.80
C GLU A 79 9.95 -29.42 24.39
N ASP A 80 8.77 -29.53 23.76
CA ASP A 80 8.55 -30.05 22.42
C ASP A 80 8.27 -28.95 21.37
N ALA A 81 8.43 -27.67 21.73
CA ALA A 81 8.26 -26.56 20.80
C ALA A 81 9.37 -26.53 19.74
N ASN A 82 8.96 -26.47 18.48
CA ASN A 82 9.82 -26.33 17.32
C ASN A 82 9.05 -25.66 16.15
N ASP A 83 8.22 -24.67 16.48
CA ASP A 83 7.47 -23.84 15.54
C ASP A 83 8.28 -22.58 15.19
N ASP A 84 7.61 -21.47 14.85
CA ASP A 84 8.24 -20.22 14.41
C ASP A 84 9.22 -19.64 15.45
N ASP A 85 9.02 -19.96 16.74
CA ASP A 85 9.89 -19.50 17.83
C ASP A 85 11.11 -20.41 18.05
N GLY A 86 11.20 -21.57 17.40
CA GLY A 86 12.30 -22.53 17.58
C GLY A 86 12.34 -23.17 18.98
N ASP A 87 13.44 -23.87 19.28
CA ASP A 87 13.58 -24.65 20.52
C ASP A 87 14.44 -23.95 21.61
N HIS A 88 14.56 -24.60 22.78
CA HIS A 88 15.37 -24.12 23.91
C HIS A 88 16.81 -23.77 23.51
N GLU A 89 17.48 -24.64 22.75
CA GLU A 89 18.89 -24.46 22.39
C GLU A 89 19.05 -23.34 21.36
N TYR A 90 18.12 -23.23 20.42
CA TYR A 90 18.08 -22.16 19.44
C TYR A 90 17.96 -20.79 20.11
N GLN A 91 17.09 -20.67 21.12
CA GLN A 91 16.93 -19.45 21.89
C GLN A 91 18.18 -19.11 22.71
N LEU A 92 18.81 -20.09 23.38
CA LEU A 92 20.06 -19.85 24.10
C LEU A 92 21.24 -19.46 23.19
N MET A 93 21.30 -20.03 21.99
CA MET A 93 22.28 -19.65 20.97
C MET A 93 22.12 -18.18 20.58
N ARG A 94 20.90 -17.71 20.28
CA ARG A 94 20.61 -16.31 19.93
C ARG A 94 20.95 -15.34 21.06
N ALA A 95 20.61 -15.68 22.30
CA ALA A 95 21.03 -14.90 23.47
C ALA A 95 22.57 -14.74 23.54
N ARG A 96 23.31 -15.82 23.29
CA ARG A 96 24.78 -15.81 23.31
C ARG A 96 25.36 -14.97 22.19
N ILE A 97 24.82 -15.04 20.96
CA ILE A 97 25.24 -14.20 19.82
C ILE A 97 25.22 -12.72 20.22
N LEU A 98 24.11 -12.28 20.84
CA LEU A 98 23.93 -10.90 21.29
C LEU A 98 24.83 -10.51 22.46
N GLU A 99 25.08 -11.40 23.42
CA GLU A 99 25.93 -11.13 24.58
C GLU A 99 27.41 -11.02 24.20
N GLU A 100 27.90 -11.95 23.37
CA GLU A 100 29.29 -11.97 22.91
C GLU A 100 29.56 -10.93 21.81
N GLY A 101 28.51 -10.47 21.12
CA GLY A 101 28.61 -9.43 20.09
C GLY A 101 29.13 -9.95 18.76
N PHE A 102 28.69 -11.16 18.37
CA PHE A 102 29.02 -11.74 17.07
C PHE A 102 28.20 -11.07 15.97
N THR A 103 28.63 -9.89 15.52
CA THR A 103 27.86 -9.06 14.57
C THR A 103 27.61 -9.74 13.22
N GLY A 104 28.51 -10.63 12.79
CA GLY A 104 28.30 -11.45 11.59
C GLY A 104 27.12 -12.42 11.69
N GLU A 105 26.62 -12.69 12.90
CA GLU A 105 25.48 -13.57 13.18
C GLU A 105 24.20 -12.80 13.54
N TYR A 106 24.19 -11.47 13.43
CA TYR A 106 22.99 -10.67 13.72
C TYR A 106 21.85 -10.90 12.71
N TRP A 107 22.12 -11.60 11.60
CA TRP A 107 21.07 -12.06 10.69
C TRP A 107 20.09 -13.02 11.39
N TYR A 108 20.50 -13.78 12.42
CA TYR A 108 19.58 -14.58 13.23
C TYR A 108 18.51 -13.74 13.94
N GLU A 109 18.77 -12.45 14.15
CA GLU A 109 17.85 -11.54 14.84
C GLU A 109 16.78 -10.94 13.94
N VAL A 110 17.08 -10.82 12.65
CA VAL A 110 16.22 -10.15 11.67
C VAL A 110 15.81 -11.06 10.52
N ALA A 111 16.19 -12.34 10.53
CA ALA A 111 15.77 -13.29 9.52
C ALA A 111 14.24 -13.29 9.40
N GLY A 112 13.73 -13.12 8.18
CA GLY A 112 12.29 -13.01 7.91
C GLY A 112 11.69 -11.63 8.13
N PHE A 113 12.44 -10.66 8.66
CA PHE A 113 12.02 -9.26 8.62
C PHE A 113 12.05 -8.80 7.17
N ARG A 114 11.04 -8.03 6.80
CA ARG A 114 10.96 -7.41 5.48
C ARG A 114 11.20 -5.92 5.57
N THR A 115 11.73 -5.34 4.50
CA THR A 115 11.77 -3.88 4.31
C THR A 115 10.41 -3.29 4.63
N GLU A 116 10.33 -2.27 5.48
CA GLU A 116 9.04 -1.72 5.92
C GLU A 116 8.20 -1.23 4.73
N LEU A 117 6.90 -1.56 4.71
CA LEU A 117 5.98 -0.92 3.79
C LEU A 117 5.55 0.42 4.39
N SER A 118 5.95 1.52 3.74
CA SER A 118 5.71 2.86 4.28
C SER A 118 4.23 3.12 4.55
N LYS A 119 3.92 3.98 5.54
CA LYS A 119 2.53 4.40 5.81
C LYS A 119 1.84 5.00 4.57
N ARG A 120 2.61 5.58 3.64
CA ARG A 120 2.12 6.10 2.37
C ARG A 120 1.69 4.97 1.44
N ASP A 121 2.52 3.94 1.31
CA ASP A 121 2.25 2.80 0.44
C ASP A 121 1.13 1.92 0.99
N CYS A 122 1.07 1.71 2.31
CA CYS A 122 -0.10 1.12 2.96
C CYS A 122 -1.39 1.91 2.63
N ARG A 123 -1.37 3.25 2.73
CA ARG A 123 -2.52 4.09 2.38
C ARG A 123 -2.88 3.99 0.89
N ARG A 124 -1.90 3.95 -0.01
CA ARG A 124 -2.12 3.75 -1.44
C ARG A 124 -2.86 2.46 -1.71
N VAL A 125 -2.44 1.35 -1.10
CA VAL A 125 -3.15 0.05 -1.23
C VAL A 125 -4.60 0.17 -0.77
N ILE A 126 -4.85 0.77 0.39
CA ILE A 126 -6.22 0.97 0.91
C ILE A 126 -7.07 1.82 -0.04
N ASP A 127 -6.52 2.92 -0.55
CA ASP A 127 -7.22 3.80 -1.49
C ASP A 127 -7.56 3.07 -2.80
N ILE A 128 -6.65 2.24 -3.29
CA ILE A 128 -6.85 1.41 -4.49
C ILE A 128 -7.97 0.39 -4.24
N LEU A 129 -7.93 -0.37 -3.14
CA LEU A 129 -8.99 -1.33 -2.79
C LEU A 129 -10.35 -0.62 -2.64
N GLN A 130 -10.36 0.55 -2.00
CA GLN A 130 -11.58 1.33 -1.85
C GLN A 130 -12.15 1.80 -3.19
N MET A 131 -11.31 2.26 -4.11
CA MET A 131 -11.75 2.60 -5.46
C MET A 131 -12.38 1.38 -6.16
N PHE A 132 -11.69 0.23 -6.16
CA PHE A 132 -12.20 -0.99 -6.80
C PHE A 132 -13.50 -1.51 -6.17
N ARG A 133 -13.67 -1.35 -4.86
CA ARG A 133 -14.92 -1.62 -4.17
C ARG A 133 -16.06 -0.77 -4.73
N ILE A 134 -15.83 0.53 -4.90
CA ILE A 134 -16.85 1.43 -5.46
C ILE A 134 -17.13 1.10 -6.93
N LEU A 135 -16.11 0.79 -7.74
CA LEU A 135 -16.29 0.32 -9.12
C LEU A 135 -17.19 -0.91 -9.16
N THR A 136 -16.90 -1.92 -8.33
CA THR A 136 -17.65 -3.17 -8.23
C THR A 136 -19.12 -2.93 -7.86
N TYR A 137 -19.37 -2.10 -6.84
CA TYR A 137 -20.74 -1.77 -6.43
C TYR A 137 -21.50 -0.97 -7.47
N SER A 138 -20.82 -0.06 -8.19
CA SER A 138 -21.43 0.75 -9.25
C SER A 138 -21.87 -0.11 -10.43
N VAL A 139 -21.01 -1.03 -10.88
CA VAL A 139 -21.34 -2.01 -11.93
C VAL A 139 -22.53 -2.88 -11.52
N SER A 140 -22.50 -3.44 -10.30
CA SER A 140 -23.62 -4.26 -9.79
C SER A 140 -24.93 -3.48 -9.65
N HIS A 141 -24.85 -2.19 -9.31
CA HIS A 141 -26.03 -1.34 -9.20
C HIS A 141 -26.67 -1.06 -10.56
N LEU A 142 -25.86 -0.68 -11.55
CA LEU A 142 -26.32 -0.42 -12.93
C LEU A 142 -26.96 -1.67 -13.56
N GLU A 143 -26.41 -2.85 -13.29
CA GLU A 143 -27.01 -4.12 -13.71
C GLU A 143 -28.41 -4.33 -13.10
N LYS A 144 -28.58 -4.04 -11.80
CA LYS A 144 -29.87 -4.14 -11.09
C LYS A 144 -30.90 -3.11 -11.56
N GLU A 145 -30.45 -1.94 -12.00
CA GLU A 145 -31.33 -0.89 -12.55
C GLU A 145 -31.74 -1.14 -14.01
N GLY A 146 -31.22 -2.20 -14.64
CA GLY A 146 -31.56 -2.57 -16.02
C GLY A 146 -30.75 -1.82 -17.08
N THR A 147 -29.66 -1.18 -16.68
CA THR A 147 -28.70 -0.50 -17.57
C THR A 147 -27.30 -1.09 -17.40
N PRO A 148 -27.09 -2.39 -17.70
CA PRO A 148 -25.81 -3.03 -17.50
C PRO A 148 -24.72 -2.36 -18.35
N VAL A 149 -23.52 -2.28 -17.79
CA VAL A 149 -22.33 -1.88 -18.54
C VAL A 149 -21.89 -3.03 -19.45
N ASP A 150 -21.11 -2.68 -20.46
CA ASP A 150 -20.43 -3.64 -21.33
C ASP A 150 -19.53 -4.61 -20.51
N GLU A 151 -19.49 -5.89 -20.91
CA GLU A 151 -18.78 -6.94 -20.16
C GLU A 151 -17.26 -6.71 -20.15
N ASP A 152 -16.69 -6.21 -21.25
CA ASP A 152 -15.27 -5.88 -21.31
C ASP A 152 -14.95 -4.70 -20.39
N LEU A 153 -15.83 -3.69 -20.34
CA LEU A 153 -15.71 -2.57 -19.39
C LEU A 153 -15.76 -3.08 -17.94
N ALA A 154 -16.72 -3.93 -17.59
CA ALA A 154 -16.84 -4.50 -16.25
C ALA A 154 -15.58 -5.27 -15.85
N ARG A 155 -15.09 -6.16 -16.72
CA ARG A 155 -13.90 -6.99 -16.48
C ARG A 155 -12.62 -6.15 -16.31
N VAL A 156 -12.47 -5.10 -17.11
CA VAL A 156 -11.32 -4.19 -17.05
C VAL A 156 -11.26 -3.39 -15.74
N LEU A 157 -12.41 -3.16 -15.12
CA LEU A 157 -12.55 -2.44 -13.86
C LEU A 157 -12.53 -3.35 -12.63
N GLU A 158 -12.22 -4.64 -12.79
CA GLU A 158 -11.94 -5.54 -11.66
C GLU A 158 -10.52 -5.31 -11.14
N PHE A 159 -10.35 -5.52 -9.83
CA PHE A 159 -9.04 -5.52 -9.20
C PHE A 159 -8.27 -6.77 -9.63
N GLN A 160 -7.13 -6.55 -10.28
CA GLN A 160 -6.28 -7.61 -10.83
C GLN A 160 -5.13 -8.00 -9.89
N GLY A 161 -5.06 -7.40 -8.70
CA GLY A 161 -3.93 -7.55 -7.81
C GLY A 161 -2.68 -6.81 -8.30
N PHE A 162 -1.52 -7.27 -7.89
CA PHE A 162 -0.23 -6.63 -8.10
C PHE A 162 0.77 -7.60 -8.74
N ASP A 163 1.88 -7.12 -9.28
CA ASP A 163 2.91 -8.01 -9.86
C ASP A 163 3.78 -8.61 -8.75
N PHE A 164 3.80 -9.94 -8.65
CA PHE A 164 4.60 -10.62 -7.63
C PHE A 164 6.10 -10.60 -7.94
N ASN A 165 6.49 -10.26 -9.17
CA ASN A 165 7.90 -10.15 -9.56
C ASN A 165 8.49 -8.76 -9.31
N ASP A 166 7.64 -7.75 -9.11
CA ASP A 166 8.06 -6.43 -8.68
C ASP A 166 8.11 -6.40 -7.15
N SER A 167 9.22 -5.94 -6.60
CA SER A 167 9.49 -6.03 -5.16
C SER A 167 8.50 -5.22 -4.32
N LEU A 168 8.18 -4.00 -4.76
CA LEU A 168 7.23 -3.12 -4.08
C LEU A 168 5.80 -3.66 -4.22
N GLU A 169 5.40 -4.01 -5.45
CA GLU A 169 4.06 -4.50 -5.75
C GLU A 169 3.78 -5.86 -5.10
N GLY A 170 4.75 -6.77 -5.08
CA GLY A 170 4.66 -8.02 -4.33
C GLY A 170 4.47 -7.77 -2.82
N HIS A 171 5.18 -6.79 -2.25
CA HIS A 171 4.99 -6.43 -0.85
C HIS A 171 3.62 -5.75 -0.59
N MET A 172 3.14 -4.93 -1.54
CA MET A 172 1.78 -4.38 -1.51
C MET A 172 0.71 -5.48 -1.56
N ASP A 173 0.92 -6.54 -2.35
CA ASP A 173 0.02 -7.68 -2.41
C ASP A 173 -0.03 -8.44 -1.07
N ASP A 174 1.11 -8.65 -0.44
CA ASP A 174 1.13 -9.27 0.90
C ASP A 174 0.38 -8.41 1.93
N TYR A 175 0.39 -7.09 1.77
CA TYR A 175 -0.48 -6.20 2.54
C TYR A 175 -1.97 -6.34 2.18
N VAL A 176 -2.33 -6.56 0.90
CA VAL A 176 -3.72 -6.89 0.51
C VAL A 176 -4.18 -8.19 1.18
N LYS A 177 -3.37 -9.25 1.13
CA LYS A 177 -3.65 -10.52 1.82
C LYS A 177 -3.83 -10.30 3.32
N PHE A 178 -2.94 -9.53 3.95
CA PHE A 178 -3.06 -9.18 5.35
C PHE A 178 -4.38 -8.45 5.65
N GLN A 179 -4.80 -7.52 4.80
CA GLN A 179 -6.05 -6.78 4.98
C GLN A 179 -7.30 -7.66 4.83
N MET A 180 -7.22 -8.77 4.09
CA MET A 180 -8.32 -9.70 3.84
C MET A 180 -8.32 -10.95 4.74
N ARG A 181 -7.27 -11.17 5.54
CA ARG A 181 -7.01 -12.41 6.29
C ARG A 181 -8.17 -12.91 7.17
N ASP A 182 -8.94 -11.99 7.73
CA ASP A 182 -10.00 -12.30 8.71
C ASP A 182 -11.36 -12.55 8.05
N GLY A 183 -11.46 -12.40 6.72
CA GLY A 183 -12.72 -12.60 5.98
C GLY A 183 -13.78 -11.53 6.21
N ASP A 184 -13.45 -10.44 6.92
CA ASP A 184 -14.40 -9.37 7.26
C ASP A 184 -14.27 -8.13 6.36
N ARG A 185 -13.08 -7.90 5.78
CA ARG A 185 -12.79 -6.70 4.98
C ARG A 185 -12.57 -7.07 3.53
N TRP A 186 -13.08 -6.22 2.63
CA TRP A 186 -12.88 -6.31 1.18
C TRP A 186 -13.38 -7.62 0.56
N THR A 187 -14.34 -8.28 1.20
CA THR A 187 -14.88 -9.58 0.75
C THR A 187 -15.48 -9.51 -0.64
N GLU A 188 -16.06 -8.37 -1.02
CA GLU A 188 -16.54 -8.12 -2.37
C GLU A 188 -15.47 -8.20 -3.47
N LEU A 189 -14.19 -8.04 -3.13
CA LEU A 189 -13.07 -8.10 -4.07
C LEU A 189 -12.42 -9.49 -4.14
N GLN A 190 -12.67 -10.37 -3.16
CA GLN A 190 -12.08 -11.72 -3.14
C GLN A 190 -12.33 -12.51 -4.43
N PRO A 191 -13.55 -12.53 -5.02
CA PRO A 191 -13.77 -13.24 -6.27
C PRO A 191 -12.92 -12.72 -7.44
N GLN A 192 -12.52 -11.45 -7.42
CA GLN A 192 -11.68 -10.84 -8.47
C GLN A 192 -10.23 -11.29 -8.34
N ILE A 193 -9.75 -11.41 -7.09
CA ILE A 193 -8.42 -11.95 -6.76
C ILE A 193 -8.32 -13.42 -7.15
N GLU A 194 -9.34 -14.22 -6.83
CA GLU A 194 -9.40 -15.64 -7.19
C GLU A 194 -9.36 -15.86 -8.72
N ARG A 195 -9.93 -14.94 -9.50
CA ARG A 195 -9.86 -14.95 -10.97
C ARG A 195 -8.48 -14.59 -11.52
N THR A 196 -7.62 -13.97 -10.72
CA THR A 196 -6.32 -13.42 -11.16
C THR A 196 -5.17 -14.15 -10.47
N ASP A 197 -5.11 -15.48 -10.59
CA ASP A 197 -4.05 -16.33 -10.00
C ASP A 197 -3.74 -15.98 -8.52
N GLY A 198 -4.79 -15.74 -7.73
CA GLY A 198 -4.64 -15.36 -6.33
C GLY A 198 -4.13 -13.93 -6.08
N GLY A 199 -4.31 -13.02 -7.05
CA GLY A 199 -3.86 -11.62 -6.98
C GLY A 199 -2.57 -11.34 -7.75
N ASN A 200 -2.01 -12.33 -8.46
CA ASN A 200 -0.84 -12.12 -9.29
C ASN A 200 -1.25 -11.55 -10.66
N SER A 201 -1.04 -10.26 -10.84
CA SER A 201 -1.34 -9.61 -12.12
C SER A 201 -0.38 -10.02 -13.25
N HIS A 202 0.82 -10.53 -12.92
CA HIS A 202 1.92 -10.83 -13.84
C HIS A 202 2.52 -9.62 -14.60
N PHE A 203 2.12 -8.38 -14.29
CA PHE A 203 2.71 -7.17 -14.86
C PHE A 203 2.45 -5.96 -13.95
N PRO A 204 3.37 -4.97 -13.85
CA PRO A 204 3.21 -3.87 -12.91
C PRO A 204 1.90 -3.10 -13.09
N MET A 205 1.13 -2.97 -12.00
CA MET A 205 -0.20 -2.36 -11.97
C MET A 205 -0.28 -1.04 -11.20
N LEU A 206 0.69 -0.74 -10.34
CA LEU A 206 0.64 0.39 -9.41
C LEU A 206 0.42 1.71 -10.16
N GLU A 207 1.20 2.01 -11.19
CA GLU A 207 1.02 3.25 -11.96
C GLU A 207 -0.35 3.33 -12.62
N THR A 208 -0.86 2.20 -13.12
CA THR A 208 -2.20 2.12 -13.74
C THR A 208 -3.27 2.44 -12.71
N TYR A 209 -3.20 1.84 -11.53
CA TYR A 209 -4.13 2.11 -10.44
C TYR A 209 -4.02 3.55 -9.94
N MET A 210 -2.82 4.13 -9.87
CA MET A 210 -2.65 5.52 -9.48
C MET A 210 -3.31 6.49 -10.47
N ARG A 211 -3.29 6.20 -11.78
CA ARG A 211 -4.01 6.99 -12.78
C ARG A 211 -5.52 6.86 -12.63
N MET A 212 -6.03 5.63 -12.45
CA MET A 212 -7.44 5.39 -12.19
C MET A 212 -7.90 6.12 -10.92
N LEU A 213 -7.12 6.04 -9.85
CA LEU A 213 -7.41 6.66 -8.56
C LEU A 213 -7.44 8.18 -8.66
N ALA A 214 -6.56 8.78 -9.47
CA ALA A 214 -6.57 10.21 -9.73
C ALA A 214 -7.86 10.64 -10.45
N GLU A 215 -8.34 9.86 -11.43
CA GLU A 215 -9.60 10.13 -12.14
C GLU A 215 -10.79 9.97 -11.20
N TYR A 216 -10.84 8.85 -10.46
CA TYR A 216 -11.86 8.58 -9.46
C TYR A 216 -11.98 9.74 -8.46
N ARG A 217 -10.85 10.22 -7.92
CA ARG A 217 -10.83 11.36 -7.00
C ARG A 217 -11.36 12.65 -7.64
N ARG A 218 -11.03 12.93 -8.90
CA ARG A 218 -11.58 14.10 -9.61
C ARG A 218 -13.09 14.02 -9.77
N ILE A 219 -13.61 12.85 -10.13
CA ILE A 219 -15.04 12.59 -10.23
C ILE A 219 -15.71 12.84 -8.87
N MET A 220 -15.19 12.23 -7.81
CA MET A 220 -15.74 12.38 -6.45
C MET A 220 -15.66 13.82 -5.93
N ASP A 221 -14.57 14.54 -6.20
CA ASP A 221 -14.39 15.95 -5.81
C ASP A 221 -15.33 16.90 -6.54
N SER A 222 -15.80 16.52 -7.75
CA SER A 222 -16.76 17.32 -8.52
C SER A 222 -18.19 17.23 -7.97
N ARG A 223 -18.46 16.26 -7.08
CA ARG A 223 -19.77 16.09 -6.44
C ARG A 223 -19.97 17.17 -5.39
N ASP A 224 -21.13 17.83 -5.46
CA ASP A 224 -21.46 18.91 -4.56
C ASP A 224 -21.62 18.36 -3.13
N ARG A 225 -20.85 18.89 -2.17
CA ARG A 225 -20.78 18.37 -0.77
C ARG A 225 -22.11 18.45 0.00
N GLY A 226 -23.13 19.06 -0.58
CA GLY A 226 -24.48 19.21 -0.02
C GLY A 226 -25.48 18.14 -0.45
N SER A 227 -25.17 17.32 -1.46
CA SER A 227 -25.99 16.17 -1.85
C SER A 227 -25.49 14.94 -1.07
N LEU A 228 -26.31 14.47 -0.13
CA LEU A 228 -26.05 13.25 0.66
C LEU A 228 -27.10 12.19 0.31
N GLY A 229 -27.37 12.02 -0.98
CA GLY A 229 -28.15 10.92 -1.48
C GLY A 229 -27.46 9.60 -1.12
N ARG A 230 -28.27 8.57 -0.81
CA ARG A 230 -27.79 7.25 -0.39
C ARG A 230 -26.85 6.59 -1.43
N HIS A 231 -26.89 7.03 -2.68
CA HIS A 231 -26.16 6.47 -3.81
C HIS A 231 -25.15 7.44 -4.41
N ASP A 232 -24.87 8.57 -3.74
CA ASP A 232 -23.98 9.63 -4.23
C ASP A 232 -22.49 9.27 -4.20
N TYR A 233 -22.17 8.02 -3.87
CA TYR A 233 -20.83 7.44 -4.02
C TYR A 233 -20.73 6.48 -5.21
N LEU A 234 -21.85 6.09 -5.82
CA LEU A 234 -21.88 5.19 -6.99
C LEU A 234 -21.58 5.98 -8.25
N LEU A 235 -20.96 5.30 -9.21
CA LEU A 235 -20.48 5.87 -10.47
C LEU A 235 -21.47 5.55 -11.60
N SER A 236 -21.70 6.53 -12.47
CA SER A 236 -22.45 6.33 -13.72
C SER A 236 -21.63 5.52 -14.73
N ALA A 237 -22.28 5.03 -15.80
CA ALA A 237 -21.60 4.33 -16.88
C ALA A 237 -20.52 5.22 -17.55
N GLU A 238 -20.78 6.51 -17.71
CA GLU A 238 -19.82 7.47 -18.27
C GLU A 238 -18.62 7.69 -17.34
N GLU A 239 -18.85 7.78 -16.03
CA GLU A 239 -17.78 7.92 -15.04
C GLU A 239 -16.90 6.66 -14.97
N LEU A 240 -17.51 5.47 -15.05
CA LEU A 240 -16.78 4.20 -15.16
C LEU A 240 -15.91 4.15 -16.41
N GLN A 241 -16.42 4.62 -17.55
CA GLN A 241 -15.67 4.70 -18.80
C GLN A 241 -14.49 5.70 -18.69
N GLN A 242 -14.68 6.84 -18.04
CA GLN A 242 -13.57 7.80 -17.79
C GLN A 242 -12.44 7.16 -16.97
N ILE A 243 -12.79 6.40 -15.93
CA ILE A 243 -11.80 5.69 -15.09
C ILE A 243 -11.09 4.60 -15.89
N ARG A 244 -11.81 3.86 -16.75
CA ARG A 244 -11.20 2.90 -17.69
C ARG A 244 -10.17 3.60 -18.58
N ASP A 245 -10.53 4.72 -19.18
CA ASP A 245 -9.66 5.43 -20.12
C ASP A 245 -8.41 6.02 -19.45
N ALA A 246 -8.50 6.32 -18.14
CA ALA A 246 -7.36 6.73 -17.33
C ALA A 246 -6.28 5.64 -17.20
N ARG A 247 -6.62 4.35 -17.40
CA ARG A 247 -5.64 3.25 -17.39
C ARG A 247 -4.55 3.45 -18.45
N ILE A 248 -4.91 4.00 -19.62
CA ILE A 248 -3.99 4.24 -20.72
C ILE A 248 -3.16 5.49 -20.41
N HIS A 249 -1.83 5.33 -20.45
CA HIS A 249 -0.90 6.43 -20.24
C HIS A 249 -1.20 7.57 -21.24
N PRO A 250 -1.22 8.85 -20.81
CA PRO A 250 -1.58 9.98 -21.67
C PRO A 250 -0.81 10.04 -23.00
N SER A 251 0.46 9.65 -23.00
CA SER A 251 1.29 9.61 -24.23
C SER A 251 0.85 8.57 -25.26
N ARG A 252 0.04 7.56 -24.88
CA ARG A 252 -0.43 6.48 -25.76
C ARG A 252 -1.88 6.65 -26.19
N ARG A 253 -2.58 7.71 -25.76
CA ARG A 253 -4.01 7.93 -26.07
C ARG A 253 -4.28 8.34 -27.52
N HIS A 254 -3.27 8.82 -28.25
CA HIS A 254 -3.40 9.28 -29.63
C HIS A 254 -3.08 8.22 -30.69
N GLU A 255 -2.57 7.04 -30.31
CA GLU A 255 -2.21 5.97 -31.26
C GLU A 255 -3.39 5.06 -31.61
N SER A 256 -4.53 5.22 -30.94
CA SER A 256 -5.74 4.39 -31.13
C SER A 256 -6.87 5.10 -31.90
N GLN A 257 -6.56 6.20 -32.60
CA GLN A 257 -7.52 6.94 -33.44
C GLN A 257 -7.16 6.98 -34.94
N ASP A 258 -6.14 6.23 -35.38
CA ASP A 258 -5.78 6.03 -36.79
C ASP A 258 -5.99 4.57 -37.25
#